data_AF-A0A932RJU2-F1
#
_entry.id   AF-A0A932RJU2-F1
#
_cell.length_a   1.000
_cell.length_b   1.000
_cell.length_c   1.000
_cell.angle_alpha   90.00
_cell.angle_beta   90.00
_cell.angle_gamma   90.00
#
_symmetry.space_group_name_H-M   'P 1'
#
loop_
_entity.id
_entity.type
_entity.pdbx_description
1 polymer ?
#
loop_
_entity_poly.entity_id
_entity_poly.type
_entity_poly.pdbx_seq_one_letter_code
_entity_poly.pdbx_strand_id
1 'polypeptide(L)'
;MKNPQSEVIWKGRIHIGDEPGIHGDACYSGLCAEFPVTLRPMPGQSPPPPPQVVFHLEANDVEIFAGYPGHAVIVWGYEADPPAGPFKWKQVLLQQANLTGKSLKLPVPNIGAYRFLSIQVRADTTFAAGYYDDFVLRRLSLESTTHYASFGFQLEA
;
A
#
# COMPACT_ATOMS: atom_id res chain seq x y z
N MET A 1 17.08 14.87 13.06
CA MET A 1 15.90 15.71 12.75
C MET A 1 14.69 14.78 12.83
N LYS A 2 13.80 14.95 13.82
CA LYS A 2 12.54 14.19 13.86
C LYS A 2 11.59 14.89 12.89
N ASN A 3 10.99 14.18 11.94
CA ASN A 3 9.89 14.72 11.15
C ASN A 3 8.57 14.31 11.83
N PRO A 4 7.95 15.17 12.66
CA PRO A 4 6.64 14.87 13.25
C PRO A 4 5.49 15.01 12.24
N GLN A 5 5.77 15.35 10.98
CA GLN A 5 4.78 15.53 9.93
C GLN A 5 4.77 14.34 8.98
N SER A 6 3.56 13.96 8.54
CA SER A 6 3.37 12.94 7.52
C SER A 6 4.07 13.33 6.22
N GLU A 7 5.03 12.51 5.78
CA GLU A 7 5.77 12.67 4.54
C GLU A 7 4.93 12.20 3.35
N VAL A 8 4.83 13.02 2.30
CA VAL A 8 4.11 12.64 1.08
C VAL A 8 4.98 11.69 0.27
N ILE A 9 4.50 10.47 0.03
CA ILE A 9 5.17 9.54 -0.90
C ILE A 9 4.65 9.76 -2.31
N TRP A 10 3.33 9.82 -2.46
CA TRP A 10 2.66 10.02 -3.74
C TRP A 10 1.39 10.85 -3.55
N LYS A 11 1.07 11.67 -4.56
CA LYS A 11 -0.17 12.44 -4.64
C LYS A 11 -0.60 12.55 -6.09
N GLY A 12 -1.85 12.22 -6.37
CA GLY A 12 -2.37 12.21 -7.74
C GLY A 12 -3.82 11.77 -7.82
N ARG A 13 -4.16 11.14 -8.94
CA ARG A 13 -5.46 10.50 -9.18
C ARG A 13 -5.20 9.15 -9.84
N ILE A 14 -5.61 8.08 -9.18
CA ILE A 14 -5.74 6.76 -9.80
C ILE A 14 -7.18 6.35 -9.59
N HIS A 15 -7.91 6.20 -10.68
CA HIS A 15 -9.26 5.68 -10.66
C HIS A 15 -9.15 4.15 -10.59
N ILE A 16 -9.77 3.58 -9.58
CA ILE A 16 -9.90 2.14 -9.39
C ILE A 16 -11.38 1.86 -9.40
N GLY A 17 -11.80 0.85 -10.14
CA GLY A 17 -13.18 0.47 -10.09
C GLY A 17 -13.55 -0.68 -10.98
N ASP A 18 -14.73 -1.20 -10.71
CA ASP A 18 -15.35 -2.32 -11.39
C ASP A 18 -16.82 -2.02 -11.66
N GLU A 19 -17.27 -2.51 -12.81
CA GLU A 19 -18.69 -2.66 -13.12
C GLU A 19 -18.96 -4.15 -13.33
N PRO A 20 -19.05 -4.95 -12.25
CA PRO A 20 -19.28 -6.37 -12.39
C PRO A 20 -20.67 -6.60 -12.98
N GLY A 21 -20.68 -7.23 -14.16
CA GLY A 21 -21.89 -7.44 -14.95
C GLY A 21 -21.64 -7.89 -16.38
N ILE A 22 -20.42 -7.74 -16.91
CA ILE A 22 -20.06 -8.33 -18.20
C ILE A 22 -19.47 -9.71 -17.93
N HIS A 23 -20.30 -10.76 -18.06
CA HIS A 23 -19.87 -12.14 -17.96
C HIS A 23 -18.67 -12.42 -18.88
N GLY A 24 -17.52 -12.75 -18.30
CA GLY A 24 -16.36 -13.20 -19.06
C GLY A 24 -15.10 -13.21 -18.20
N ASP A 25 -14.21 -14.16 -18.51
CA ASP A 25 -12.85 -14.30 -17.98
C ASP A 25 -11.93 -13.13 -18.37
N ALA A 26 -12.39 -11.90 -18.17
CA ALA A 26 -11.66 -10.69 -18.52
C ALA A 26 -10.71 -10.30 -17.40
N CYS A 27 -9.42 -10.16 -17.73
CA CYS A 27 -8.46 -9.49 -16.86
C CYS A 27 -8.79 -7.99 -16.84
N TYR A 28 -9.65 -7.56 -15.91
CA TYR A 28 -10.02 -6.16 -15.77
C TYR A 28 -8.81 -5.33 -15.35
N SER A 29 -8.38 -4.44 -16.24
CA SER A 29 -7.40 -3.40 -15.90
C SER A 29 -8.08 -2.36 -15.02
N GLY A 30 -7.39 -1.87 -13.99
CA GLY A 30 -7.94 -0.84 -13.10
C GLY A 30 -8.61 -1.35 -11.82
N LEU A 31 -8.59 -2.66 -11.54
CA LEU A 31 -9.03 -3.22 -10.24
C LEU A 31 -7.99 -3.12 -9.13
N CYS A 32 -6.76 -2.73 -9.47
CA CYS A 32 -5.64 -2.70 -8.55
C CYS A 32 -4.68 -1.56 -8.89
N ALA A 33 -4.16 -0.92 -7.86
CA ALA A 33 -3.00 -0.05 -7.95
C ALA A 33 -1.93 -0.51 -6.97
N GLU A 34 -0.68 -0.40 -7.40
CA GLU A 34 0.46 -0.85 -6.61
C GLU A 34 1.53 0.25 -6.56
N PHE A 35 1.90 0.67 -5.35
CA PHE A 35 2.85 1.74 -5.10
C PHE A 35 4.16 1.17 -4.55
N PRO A 36 5.23 1.10 -5.36
CA PRO A 36 6.54 0.72 -4.87
C PRO A 36 7.11 1.82 -3.97
N VAL A 37 7.67 1.43 -2.84
CA VAL A 37 8.24 2.31 -1.83
C VAL A 37 9.59 1.78 -1.36
N THR A 38 10.58 2.66 -1.30
CA THR A 38 11.85 2.40 -0.62
C THR A 38 11.83 3.11 0.74
N LEU A 39 11.92 2.35 1.82
CA LEU A 39 12.11 2.87 3.18
C LEU A 39 13.59 3.02 3.49
N ARG A 40 13.94 4.12 4.17
CA ARG A 40 15.30 4.38 4.67
C ARG A 40 15.26 4.85 6.12
N PRO A 41 16.17 4.38 6.98
CA PRO A 41 16.25 4.85 8.35
C PRO A 41 16.69 6.32 8.37
N MET A 42 16.11 7.11 9.28
CA MET A 42 16.53 8.49 9.51
C MET A 42 17.94 8.52 10.15
N PRO A 43 18.84 9.42 9.71
CA PRO A 43 20.18 9.52 10.26
C PRO A 43 20.17 9.99 11.72
N GLY A 44 21.10 9.46 12.53
CA GLY A 44 21.39 9.95 13.88
C GLY A 44 20.52 9.36 15.01
N GLN A 45 19.91 8.20 14.82
CA GLN A 45 19.17 7.51 15.88
C GLN A 45 20.03 6.38 16.48
N SER A 46 20.58 6.60 17.68
CA SER A 46 21.28 5.57 18.44
C SER A 46 20.98 5.70 19.94
N PRO A 47 20.43 4.65 20.58
CA PRO A 47 19.91 3.43 19.96
C PRO A 47 18.65 3.73 19.11
N PRO A 48 18.44 3.03 17.98
CA PRO A 48 17.24 3.24 17.17
C PRO A 48 15.99 2.83 17.99
N PRO A 49 14.97 3.69 18.09
CA PRO A 49 13.71 3.31 18.69
C PRO A 49 13.06 2.18 17.88
N PRO A 50 12.12 1.41 18.47
CA PRO A 50 11.33 0.43 17.74
C PRO A 50 10.72 1.11 16.50
N PRO A 51 10.85 0.52 15.30
CA PRO A 51 10.42 1.22 14.11
C PRO A 51 8.91 1.35 14.10
N GLN A 52 8.44 2.60 14.00
CA GLN A 52 7.03 2.94 13.88
C GLN A 52 6.81 3.53 12.50
N VAL A 53 6.17 2.76 11.63
CA VAL A 53 5.82 3.15 10.26
C VAL A 53 4.32 2.97 10.11
N VAL A 54 3.62 4.08 9.84
CA VAL A 54 2.19 4.09 9.57
C VAL A 54 1.99 4.67 8.18
N PHE A 55 1.43 3.89 7.26
CA PHE A 55 1.03 4.39 5.95
C PHE A 55 -0.36 5.01 6.02
N HIS A 56 -0.53 6.14 5.35
CA HIS A 56 -1.79 6.86 5.27
C HIS A 56 -2.22 6.88 3.81
N LEU A 57 -3.34 6.22 3.54
CA LEU A 57 -3.98 6.21 2.24
C LEU A 57 -5.19 7.15 2.28
N GLU A 58 -5.33 8.02 1.28
CA GLU A 58 -6.50 8.87 1.08
C GLU A 58 -7.15 8.53 -0.25
N ALA A 59 -8.48 8.47 -0.24
CA ALA A 59 -9.31 8.18 -1.39
C ALA A 59 -10.59 9.02 -1.37
N ASN A 60 -11.19 9.17 -2.54
CA ASN A 60 -12.52 9.76 -2.71
C ASN A 60 -13.48 8.70 -3.22
N ASP A 61 -14.77 8.92 -2.96
CA ASP A 61 -15.86 8.15 -3.55
C ASP A 61 -15.78 6.64 -3.25
N VAL A 62 -15.13 6.28 -2.14
CA VAL A 62 -15.10 4.92 -1.61
C VAL A 62 -16.49 4.56 -1.10
N GLU A 63 -17.08 3.55 -1.72
CA GLU A 63 -18.34 2.95 -1.31
C GLU A 63 -18.11 1.55 -0.75
N ILE A 64 -18.94 1.15 0.20
CA ILE A 64 -18.98 -0.23 0.68
C ILE A 64 -20.41 -0.73 0.58
N PHE A 65 -20.57 -1.94 0.05
CA PHE A 65 -21.86 -2.59 -0.01
C PHE A 65 -22.10 -3.36 1.29
N ALA A 66 -23.35 -3.33 1.79
CA ALA A 66 -23.69 -3.99 3.04
C ALA A 66 -23.38 -5.49 2.98
N GLY A 67 -22.62 -5.98 3.96
CA GLY A 67 -22.19 -7.39 4.02
C GLY A 67 -20.87 -7.70 3.32
N TYR A 68 -20.25 -6.71 2.66
CA TYR A 68 -18.98 -6.86 1.96
C TYR A 68 -17.80 -6.23 2.74
N PRO A 69 -16.59 -6.81 2.60
CA PRO A 69 -15.43 -6.42 3.40
C PRO A 69 -14.85 -5.04 3.04
N GLY A 70 -15.06 -4.53 1.83
CA GLY A 70 -14.44 -3.31 1.30
C GLY A 70 -13.09 -3.59 0.62
N HIS A 71 -12.45 -2.54 0.10
CA HIS A 71 -11.29 -2.69 -0.79
C HIS A 71 -10.04 -3.09 -0.01
N ALA A 72 -9.34 -4.14 -0.43
CA ALA A 72 -8.16 -4.62 0.27
C ALA A 72 -6.96 -3.67 0.07
N VAL A 73 -6.32 -3.29 1.17
CA VAL A 73 -5.04 -2.56 1.18
C VAL A 73 -4.00 -3.45 1.84
N ILE A 74 -2.96 -3.80 1.09
CA ILE A 74 -1.95 -4.79 1.46
C ILE A 74 -0.57 -4.15 1.42
N VAL A 75 0.22 -4.35 2.47
CA VAL A 75 1.63 -3.98 2.50
C VAL A 75 2.46 -5.24 2.36
N TRP A 76 3.21 -5.29 1.27
CA TRP A 76 4.17 -6.33 0.97
C TRP A 76 5.58 -5.84 1.26
N GLY A 77 6.39 -6.68 1.89
CA GLY A 77 7.84 -6.51 2.01
C GLY A 77 8.56 -7.38 1.00
N TYR A 78 9.67 -6.88 0.46
CA TYR A 78 10.52 -7.63 -0.46
C TYR A 78 11.91 -7.79 0.15
N GLU A 79 12.35 -9.04 0.20
CA GLU A 79 13.71 -9.44 0.55
C GLU A 79 14.33 -10.24 -0.60
N ALA A 80 15.64 -10.16 -0.76
CA ALA A 80 16.33 -10.99 -1.74
C ALA A 80 16.13 -12.47 -1.37
N ASP A 81 15.97 -13.32 -2.38
CA ASP A 81 15.82 -14.77 -2.23
C ASP A 81 17.01 -15.50 -2.90
N PRO A 82 18.21 -15.49 -2.27
CA PRO A 82 19.38 -16.18 -2.81
C PRO A 82 19.15 -17.66 -3.14
N PRO A 83 18.39 -18.43 -2.32
CA PRO A 83 18.04 -19.82 -2.67
C PRO A 83 17.26 -19.96 -3.98
N ALA A 84 16.36 -19.03 -4.31
CA ALA A 84 15.61 -19.06 -5.57
C ALA A 84 16.40 -18.53 -6.79
N GLY A 85 17.53 -17.85 -6.55
CA GLY A 85 18.49 -17.44 -7.56
C GLY A 85 18.88 -15.97 -7.49
N PRO A 86 19.95 -15.55 -8.20
CA PRO A 86 20.31 -14.15 -8.30
C PRO A 86 19.14 -13.39 -8.96
N PHE A 87 18.77 -12.23 -8.40
CA PHE A 87 17.64 -11.40 -8.85
C PHE A 87 16.23 -11.91 -8.54
N LYS A 88 16.09 -12.96 -7.71
CA LYS A 88 14.79 -13.33 -7.15
C LYS A 88 14.53 -12.58 -5.86
N TRP A 89 13.27 -12.16 -5.71
CA TRP A 89 12.77 -11.49 -4.53
C TRP A 89 11.65 -12.34 -3.93
N LYS A 90 11.68 -12.49 -2.62
CA LYS A 90 10.60 -13.10 -1.86
C LYS A 90 9.69 -11.98 -1.35
N GLN A 91 8.40 -12.14 -1.63
CA GLN A 91 7.35 -11.24 -1.18
C GLN A 91 6.78 -11.75 0.15
N VAL A 92 6.68 -10.88 1.14
CA VAL A 92 6.22 -11.21 2.49
C VAL A 92 5.07 -10.29 2.86
N LEU A 93 3.95 -10.86 3.32
CA LEU A 93 2.83 -10.07 3.84
C LEU A 93 3.23 -9.42 5.16
N LEU A 94 3.24 -8.08 5.21
CA LEU A 94 3.56 -7.34 6.44
C LEU A 94 2.30 -6.85 7.14
N GLN A 95 1.31 -6.43 6.36
CA GLN A 95 0.05 -5.92 6.90
C GLN A 95 -1.06 -5.98 5.84
N GLN A 96 -2.30 -6.18 6.28
CA GLN A 96 -3.48 -6.07 5.44
C GLN A 96 -4.64 -5.44 6.24
N ALA A 97 -5.38 -4.56 5.58
CA ALA A 97 -6.63 -4.01 6.08
C ALA A 97 -7.56 -3.68 4.92
N ASN A 98 -8.78 -3.24 5.21
CA ASN A 98 -9.73 -2.83 4.18
C ASN A 98 -9.96 -1.32 4.26
N LEU A 99 -9.98 -0.68 3.09
CA LEU A 99 -10.40 0.69 2.90
C LEU A 99 -11.93 0.70 2.80
N THR A 100 -12.59 1.22 3.83
CA THR A 100 -14.05 1.29 3.94
C THR A 100 -14.60 2.72 3.91
N GLY A 101 -13.72 3.69 3.66
CA GLY A 101 -14.07 5.11 3.59
C GLY A 101 -12.93 5.92 2.98
N LYS A 102 -12.97 7.23 3.18
CA LYS A 102 -12.07 8.19 2.51
C LYS A 102 -10.60 8.12 2.93
N SER A 103 -10.28 7.41 4.00
CA SER A 103 -8.92 7.29 4.48
C SER A 103 -8.68 6.02 5.26
N LEU A 104 -7.45 5.50 5.20
CA LEU A 104 -6.98 4.37 5.99
C LEU A 104 -5.61 4.70 6.58
N LYS A 105 -5.46 4.47 7.89
CA LYS A 105 -4.15 4.42 8.56
C LYS A 105 -3.75 2.96 8.72
N LEU A 106 -2.56 2.62 8.28
CA LEU A 106 -2.06 1.25 8.20
C LEU A 106 -0.72 1.14 8.94
N PRO A 107 -0.73 0.85 10.26
CA PRO A 107 0.49 0.61 11.01
C PRO A 107 1.13 -0.71 10.56
N VAL A 108 2.43 -0.68 10.25
CA VAL A 108 3.17 -1.85 9.79
C VAL A 108 4.14 -2.29 10.89
N PRO A 109 3.79 -3.32 11.69
CA PRO A 109 4.68 -3.81 12.73
C PRO A 109 5.91 -4.50 12.11
N ASN A 110 7.02 -4.56 12.85
CA ASN A 110 8.22 -5.33 12.49
C ASN A 110 8.86 -4.97 11.13
N ILE A 111 8.75 -3.71 10.71
CA ILE A 111 9.29 -3.22 9.43
C ILE A 111 10.82 -3.28 9.33
N GLY A 112 11.53 -3.46 10.45
CA GLY A 112 12.96 -3.19 10.60
C GLY A 112 13.91 -3.98 9.68
N ALA A 113 13.44 -5.05 9.04
CA ALA A 113 14.22 -5.81 8.06
C ALA A 113 13.92 -5.42 6.60
N TYR A 114 12.83 -4.71 6.34
CA TYR A 114 12.32 -4.48 4.98
C TYR A 114 12.62 -3.06 4.50
N ARG A 115 13.50 -2.99 3.48
CA ARG A 115 13.81 -1.75 2.75
C ARG A 115 12.84 -1.50 1.59
N PHE A 116 12.46 -2.55 0.88
CA PHE A 116 11.61 -2.46 -0.31
C PHE A 116 10.21 -2.92 0.05
N LEU A 117 9.24 -2.05 -0.16
CA LEU A 117 7.84 -2.28 0.14
C LEU A 117 6.95 -2.01 -1.04
N SER A 118 5.82 -2.70 -1.11
CA SER A 118 4.74 -2.35 -2.01
C SER A 118 3.44 -2.17 -1.25
N ILE A 119 2.76 -1.06 -1.49
CA ILE A 119 1.42 -0.81 -0.99
C ILE A 119 0.47 -1.10 -2.15
N GLN A 120 -0.27 -2.19 -2.03
CA GLN A 120 -1.24 -2.62 -3.03
C GLN A 120 -2.65 -2.26 -2.56
N VAL A 121 -3.47 -1.68 -3.43
CA VAL A 121 -4.88 -1.42 -3.18
C VAL A 121 -5.68 -2.16 -4.25
N ARG A 122 -6.64 -2.98 -3.84
CA ARG A 122 -7.48 -3.81 -4.71
C ARG A 122 -8.94 -3.49 -4.45
N ALA A 123 -9.71 -3.22 -5.51
CA ALA A 123 -11.16 -3.14 -5.44
C ALA A 123 -11.73 -4.43 -4.81
N ASP A 124 -12.86 -4.30 -4.13
CA ASP A 124 -13.59 -5.48 -3.69
C ASP A 124 -14.27 -6.04 -4.93
N THR A 125 -14.12 -7.32 -5.21
CA THR A 125 -14.78 -7.98 -6.37
C THR A 125 -15.64 -9.14 -5.91
N THR A 126 -15.96 -9.17 -4.61
CA THR A 126 -16.73 -10.27 -4.00
C THR A 126 -18.24 -10.04 -4.07
N PHE A 127 -18.68 -8.86 -4.49
CA PHE A 127 -20.08 -8.51 -4.62
C PHE A 127 -20.71 -8.99 -5.92
N ALA A 128 -22.06 -9.11 -5.89
CA ALA A 128 -22.83 -9.62 -7.02
C ALA A 128 -22.83 -8.64 -8.20
N ALA A 129 -23.24 -9.11 -9.38
CA ALA A 129 -23.39 -8.23 -10.53
C ALA A 129 -24.45 -7.12 -10.30
N GLY A 130 -24.23 -5.96 -10.91
CA GLY A 130 -25.17 -4.82 -10.87
C GLY A 130 -24.88 -3.78 -9.79
N TYR A 131 -23.81 -3.94 -9.02
CA TYR A 131 -23.23 -2.88 -8.22
C TYR A 131 -22.14 -2.16 -9.02
N TYR A 132 -22.00 -0.87 -8.82
CA TYR A 132 -20.97 -0.04 -9.46
C TYR A 132 -20.03 0.46 -8.37
N ASP A 133 -18.76 0.07 -8.44
CA ASP A 133 -17.76 0.39 -7.41
C ASP A 133 -16.59 1.12 -8.06
N ASP A 134 -16.63 2.45 -8.01
CA ASP A 134 -15.58 3.30 -8.55
C ASP A 134 -15.11 4.26 -7.48
N PHE A 135 -13.81 4.25 -7.19
CA PHE A 135 -13.20 5.16 -6.25
C PHE A 135 -11.89 5.72 -6.78
N VAL A 136 -11.43 6.82 -6.19
CA VAL A 136 -10.23 7.50 -6.64
C VAL A 136 -9.21 7.56 -5.53
N LEU A 137 -8.07 6.89 -5.71
CA LEU A 137 -6.90 7.08 -4.85
C LEU A 137 -6.30 8.47 -5.08
N ARG A 138 -6.02 9.18 -3.98
CA ARG A 138 -5.58 10.58 -4.00
C ARG A 138 -4.18 10.77 -3.47
N ARG A 139 -3.82 10.03 -2.43
CA ARG A 139 -2.56 10.25 -1.71
C ARG A 139 -2.10 9.02 -0.95
N LEU A 140 -0.79 8.82 -0.95
CA LEU A 140 -0.08 7.90 -0.06
C LEU A 140 0.96 8.70 0.72
N SER A 141 0.95 8.57 2.04
CA SER A 141 1.90 9.25 2.93
C SER A 141 2.46 8.30 3.99
N LEU A 142 3.60 8.66 4.56
CA LEU A 142 4.23 7.96 5.68
C LEU A 142 4.20 8.85 6.92
N GLU A 143 3.65 8.34 8.02
CA GLU A 143 3.87 8.87 9.36
C GLU A 143 4.90 7.97 10.06
N SER A 144 6.11 8.50 10.29
CA SER A 144 7.19 7.76 10.96
C SER A 144 8.16 8.71 11.65
N THR A 145 8.67 8.27 12.80
CA THR A 145 9.76 8.95 13.49
C THR A 145 11.11 8.29 13.23
N THR A 146 11.15 7.12 12.60
CA THR A 146 12.37 6.30 12.42
C THR A 146 12.78 6.16 10.97
N HIS A 147 11.85 6.27 10.02
CA HIS A 147 12.10 6.09 8.59
C HIS A 147 11.55 7.25 7.77
N TYR A 148 12.13 7.45 6.60
CA TYR A 148 11.52 8.23 5.52
C TYR A 148 11.31 7.30 4.31
N ALA A 149 10.40 7.69 3.42
CA ALA A 149 10.00 6.89 2.27
C ALA A 149 10.21 7.62 0.95
N SER A 150 10.66 6.90 -0.07
CA SER A 150 10.71 7.39 -1.44
C SER A 150 9.85 6.52 -2.35
N PHE A 151 9.17 7.14 -3.31
CA PHE A 151 8.44 6.40 -4.33
C PHE A 151 9.40 5.69 -5.29
N GLY A 152 9.07 4.45 -5.65
CA GLY A 152 9.90 3.56 -6.48
C GLY A 152 10.88 2.71 -5.68
N PHE A 153 11.32 1.60 -6.27
CA PHE A 153 12.44 0.80 -5.76
C PHE A 153 13.77 1.40 -6.17
N GLN A 154 14.54 1.84 -5.18
CA GLN A 154 15.80 2.53 -5.38
C GLN A 154 16.95 1.71 -4.76
N LEU A 155 17.72 1.09 -5.65
CA LEU A 155 19.07 0.62 -5.34
C LEU A 155 19.91 1.89 -5.13
N GLU A 156 20.66 1.99 -4.03
CA GLU A 156 21.57 3.13 -3.88
C GLU A 156 22.60 3.13 -5.01
N ALA A 157 22.96 4.34 -5.48
CA ALA A 157 24.04 4.55 -6.42
C ALA A 157 25.40 4.54 -5.70
#